data_AF-A0A8T7BNI2-F1
#
_entry.id   AF-A0A8T7BNI2-F1
#
_cell.length_a   1.000
_cell.length_b   1.000
_cell.length_c   1.000
_cell.angle_alpha   90.00
_cell.angle_beta   90.00
_cell.angle_gamma   90.00
#
_symmetry.space_group_name_H-M   'P 1'
#
loop_
_entity.id
_entity.type
_entity.pdbx_description
1 polymer ?
#
loop_
_entity_poly.entity_id
_entity_poly.type
_entity_poly.pdbx_seq_one_letter_code
_entity_poly.pdbx_strand_id
1 'polypeptide(L)'
;LKQLKGGGYPERTRQNVVDSDGTVIIYFDGLSGGTKLTHDYCIAELKPHLLIDGAKNDLDSAVFVLNDFINTNNIRKLNVAGPRASKDSRVYEYSYTIISKLLTSLT
;
A
#
# COMPACT_ATOMS: atom_id res chain seq x y z
N LEU A 1 -10.78 12.29 4.66
CA LEU A 1 -11.46 11.02 4.36
C LEU A 1 -12.89 11.30 3.95
N LYS A 2 -13.30 10.96 2.72
CA LYS A 2 -14.68 11.09 2.25
C LYS A 2 -15.35 9.72 2.36
N GLN A 3 -16.31 9.56 3.27
CA GLN A 3 -17.03 8.30 3.40
C GLN A 3 -17.99 8.11 2.22
N LEU A 4 -17.84 7.03 1.46
CA LEU A 4 -18.83 6.59 0.49
C LEU A 4 -20.03 5.98 1.23
N LYS A 5 -21.22 6.55 1.03
CA LYS A 5 -22.49 5.96 1.49
C LYS A 5 -22.81 4.76 0.60
N GLY A 6 -22.77 3.55 1.18
CA GLY A 6 -23.35 2.35 0.55
C GLY A 6 -22.43 1.50 -0.32
N GLY A 7 -21.14 1.84 -0.48
CA GLY A 7 -20.24 1.04 -1.32
C GLY A 7 -19.84 -0.29 -0.67
N GLY A 8 -19.96 -1.41 -1.38
CA GLY A 8 -19.36 -2.68 -0.99
C GLY A 8 -17.84 -2.59 -0.82
N TYR A 9 -17.24 -3.61 -0.22
CA TYR A 9 -15.78 -3.66 -0.03
C TYR A 9 -14.99 -3.43 -1.34
N PRO A 10 -15.40 -3.99 -2.51
CA PRO A 10 -14.69 -3.76 -3.78
C PRO A 10 -14.72 -2.31 -4.28
N GLU A 11 -15.86 -1.62 -4.12
CA GLU A 11 -16.05 -0.25 -4.62
C GLU A 11 -15.23 0.75 -3.81
N ARG A 12 -15.14 0.55 -2.50
CA ARG A 12 -14.26 1.36 -1.64
C ARG A 12 -12.78 1.12 -1.94
N THR A 13 -12.38 -0.14 -2.16
CA THR A 13 -11.00 -0.46 -2.53
C THR A 13 -10.61 0.22 -3.83
N ARG A 14 -11.48 0.15 -4.86
CA ARG A 14 -11.25 0.86 -6.13
C ARG A 14 -11.17 2.37 -5.94
N GLN A 15 -12.10 2.97 -5.19
CA GLN A 15 -12.11 4.41 -4.99
C GLN A 15 -10.84 4.90 -4.28
N ASN A 16 -10.34 4.16 -3.28
CA ASN A 16 -9.10 4.51 -2.60
C ASN A 16 -7.89 4.52 -3.56
N VAL A 17 -7.84 3.58 -4.50
CA VAL A 17 -6.81 3.55 -5.56
C VAL A 17 -6.93 4.79 -6.45
N VAL A 18 -8.13 5.09 -6.94
CA VAL A 18 -8.39 6.22 -7.85
C VAL A 18 -8.09 7.58 -7.18
N ASP A 19 -8.49 7.74 -5.91
CA ASP A 19 -8.35 9.01 -5.17
C ASP A 19 -6.93 9.30 -4.67
N SER A 20 -6.06 8.28 -4.67
CA SER A 20 -4.65 8.39 -4.30
C SER A 20 -3.78 8.78 -5.49
N ASP A 21 -2.59 9.34 -5.26
CA ASP A 21 -1.61 9.60 -6.34
C ASP A 21 -0.86 8.30 -6.69
N GLY A 22 -0.67 7.42 -5.72
CA GLY A 22 -0.16 6.06 -5.91
C GLY A 22 -0.48 5.16 -4.72
N THR A 23 -0.31 3.85 -4.90
CA THR A 23 -0.60 2.83 -3.88
C THR A 23 0.63 1.99 -3.55
N VAL A 24 0.99 1.88 -2.27
CA VAL A 24 1.90 0.82 -1.80
C VAL A 24 1.10 -0.37 -1.30
N ILE A 25 1.49 -1.57 -1.71
CA ILE A 25 0.88 -2.83 -1.30
C ILE A 25 1.92 -3.66 -0.57
N ILE A 26 1.73 -3.82 0.73
CA ILE A 26 2.63 -4.53 1.65
C ILE A 26 2.05 -5.91 1.93
N TYR A 27 2.85 -6.95 1.72
CA TYR A 27 2.44 -8.34 1.92
C TYR A 27 3.65 -9.21 2.29
N PHE A 28 3.40 -10.46 2.62
CA PHE A 28 4.43 -11.48 2.72
C PHE A 28 4.06 -12.61 1.76
N ASP A 29 5.06 -13.11 1.05
CA ASP A 29 4.99 -14.27 0.15
C ASP A 29 4.18 -13.99 -1.13
N GLY A 30 2.87 -13.79 -1.04
CA GLY A 30 2.00 -13.64 -2.22
C GLY A 30 0.75 -12.79 -2.00
N LEU A 31 0.23 -12.24 -3.10
CA LEU A 31 -1.00 -11.45 -3.11
C LEU A 31 -2.23 -12.37 -3.09
N SER A 32 -3.11 -12.17 -2.12
CA SER A 32 -4.38 -12.91 -2.03
C SER A 32 -5.53 -12.02 -1.59
N GLY A 33 -6.77 -12.46 -1.86
CA GLY A 33 -8.00 -11.78 -1.45
C GLY A 33 -8.03 -10.29 -1.78
N GLY A 34 -8.35 -9.45 -0.79
CA GLY A 34 -8.45 -8.00 -0.96
C GLY A 34 -7.14 -7.34 -1.41
N THR A 35 -5.98 -7.90 -1.08
CA THR A 35 -4.67 -7.38 -1.50
C THR A 35 -4.48 -7.54 -3.01
N LYS A 36 -4.81 -8.73 -3.54
CA LYS A 36 -4.79 -8.97 -4.99
C LYS A 36 -5.78 -8.06 -5.72
N LEU A 37 -6.99 -7.88 -5.17
CA LEU A 37 -7.99 -6.98 -5.74
C LEU A 37 -7.48 -5.53 -5.85
N THR A 38 -6.79 -5.02 -4.83
CA THR A 38 -6.18 -3.68 -4.89
C THR A 38 -5.13 -3.57 -6.00
N HIS A 39 -4.27 -4.58 -6.15
CA HIS A 39 -3.27 -4.63 -7.22
C HIS A 39 -3.94 -4.61 -8.61
N ASP A 40 -4.96 -5.43 -8.80
CA ASP A 40 -5.68 -5.50 -10.07
C ASP A 40 -6.36 -4.16 -10.41
N TYR A 41 -6.88 -3.42 -9.42
CA TYR A 41 -7.38 -2.06 -9.62
C TYR A 41 -6.29 -1.04 -9.94
N CYS A 42 -5.09 -1.14 -9.35
CA CYS A 42 -3.99 -0.24 -9.70
C CYS A 42 -3.61 -0.37 -11.18
N ILE A 43 -3.58 -1.61 -11.70
CA ILE A 43 -3.36 -1.89 -13.12
C ILE A 43 -4.51 -1.33 -13.96
N ALA A 44 -5.76 -1.65 -13.61
CA ALA A 44 -6.93 -1.25 -14.39
C ALA A 44 -7.11 0.27 -14.49
N GLU A 45 -6.78 1.01 -13.43
CA GLU A 45 -6.91 2.47 -13.36
C GLU A 45 -5.62 3.21 -13.79
N LEU A 46 -4.60 2.47 -14.26
CA LEU A 46 -3.29 3.01 -14.65
C LEU A 46 -2.63 3.88 -13.55
N LYS A 47 -2.79 3.46 -12.30
CA LYS A 47 -2.25 4.16 -11.13
C LYS A 47 -0.87 3.61 -10.76
N PRO A 48 0.13 4.47 -10.48
CA PRO A 48 1.41 4.04 -9.94
C PRO A 48 1.21 3.19 -8.69
N HIS A 49 1.88 2.04 -8.63
CA HIS A 49 1.85 1.19 -7.46
C HIS A 49 3.19 0.50 -7.20
N LEU A 50 3.45 0.23 -5.93
CA LEU A 50 4.64 -0.46 -5.45
C LEU A 50 4.23 -1.71 -4.67
N LEU A 51 4.86 -2.84 -5.00
CA LEU A 51 4.72 -4.09 -4.28
C LEU A 51 5.92 -4.25 -3.32
N ILE A 52 5.65 -4.41 -2.02
CA ILE A 52 6.68 -4.71 -1.01
C ILE A 52 6.38 -6.07 -0.40
N ASP A 53 7.22 -7.05 -0.72
CA ASP A 53 7.24 -8.37 -0.10
C ASP A 53 8.14 -8.34 1.13
N GLY A 54 7.54 -8.28 2.32
CA GLY A 54 8.25 -8.23 3.59
C GLY A 54 9.02 -9.52 3.92
N ALA A 55 8.77 -10.62 3.20
CA ALA A 55 9.59 -11.83 3.30
C ALA A 55 10.95 -11.67 2.58
N LYS A 56 11.05 -10.69 1.67
CA LYS A 56 12.23 -10.49 0.80
C LYS A 56 12.94 -9.16 1.03
N ASN A 57 12.30 -8.22 1.72
CA ASN A 57 12.83 -6.89 1.97
C ASN A 57 12.92 -6.67 3.47
N ASP A 58 14.12 -6.37 3.97
CA ASP A 58 14.27 -5.83 5.32
C ASP A 58 13.65 -4.42 5.43
N LEU A 59 13.57 -3.91 6.65
CA LEU A 59 12.91 -2.64 6.96
C LEU A 59 13.56 -1.45 6.23
N ASP A 60 14.89 -1.40 6.18
CA ASP A 60 15.60 -0.25 5.63
C ASP A 60 15.54 -0.25 4.09
N SER A 61 15.65 -1.43 3.46
CA SER A 61 15.44 -1.61 2.03
C SER A 61 14.01 -1.23 1.63
N ALA A 62 13.01 -1.64 2.41
CA ALA A 62 11.61 -1.30 2.17
C ALA A 62 11.33 0.20 2.28
N VAL A 63 11.92 0.87 3.29
CA VAL A 63 11.83 2.33 3.44
C VAL A 63 12.48 3.04 2.26
N PHE A 64 13.66 2.58 1.82
CA PHE A 64 14.37 3.14 0.69
C PHE A 64 13.54 3.07 -0.60
N VAL A 65 13.04 1.89 -0.97
CA VAL A 65 12.25 1.73 -2.22
C VAL A 65 10.90 2.44 -2.15
N LEU A 66 10.29 2.54 -0.95
CA LEU A 66 9.07 3.29 -0.76
C LEU A 66 9.30 4.80 -0.93
N ASN A 67 10.39 5.33 -0.36
CA ASN A 67 10.76 6.72 -0.53
C ASN A 67 11.10 7.05 -1.99
N ASP A 68 11.86 6.18 -2.67
CA ASP A 68 12.16 6.34 -4.11
C ASP A 68 10.88 6.35 -4.96
N PHE A 69 9.96 5.42 -4.71
CA PHE A 69 8.66 5.37 -5.38
C PHE A 69 7.85 6.65 -5.20
N ILE A 70 7.80 7.18 -3.96
CA ILE A 70 7.09 8.43 -3.66
C ILE A 70 7.68 9.62 -4.43
N ASN A 71 9.01 9.76 -4.41
CA ASN A 71 9.69 10.88 -5.04
C ASN A 71 9.60 10.80 -6.58
N THR A 72 9.89 9.63 -7.15
CA THR A 72 9.87 9.42 -8.61
C THR A 72 8.49 9.65 -9.21
N ASN A 73 7.42 9.31 -8.48
CA ASN A 73 6.04 9.48 -8.95
C ASN A 73 5.35 10.75 -8.44
N ASN A 74 6.06 11.62 -7.71
CA ASN A 74 5.51 12.83 -7.09
C ASN A 74 4.24 12.57 -6.25
N ILE A 75 4.24 11.50 -5.47
CA ILE A 75 3.06 11.05 -4.69
C ILE A 75 2.86 11.99 -3.50
N ARG A 76 1.70 12.67 -3.45
CA ARG A 76 1.29 13.52 -2.30
C ARG A 76 0.24 12.84 -1.44
N LYS A 77 -0.56 11.94 -2.03
CA LYS A 77 -1.52 11.07 -1.36
C LYS A 77 -1.16 9.61 -1.64
N LEU A 78 -0.56 8.96 -0.65
CA LEU A 78 -0.25 7.54 -0.71
C LEU A 78 -1.40 6.71 -0.13
N ASN A 79 -1.93 5.77 -0.90
CA ASN A 79 -2.78 4.71 -0.37
C ASN A 79 -1.90 3.53 0.10
N VAL A 80 -2.20 2.99 1.28
CA VAL A 80 -1.46 1.85 1.85
C VAL A 80 -2.41 0.67 1.96
N ALA A 81 -2.07 -0.43 1.29
CA ALA A 81 -2.87 -1.65 1.27
C ALA A 81 -2.04 -2.86 1.69
N GLY A 82 -2.75 -3.90 2.15
CA GLY A 82 -2.16 -5.16 2.58
C GLY A 82 -3.24 -6.11 3.09
N PRO A 83 -2.90 -7.38 3.37
CA PRO A 83 -3.84 -8.29 3.99
C PRO A 83 -4.18 -7.80 5.41
N ARG A 84 -5.34 -8.20 5.92
CA ARG A 84 -5.70 -7.91 7.32
C ARG A 84 -4.72 -8.65 8.25
N ALA A 85 -4.44 -8.08 9.42
CA ALA A 85 -3.61 -8.73 10.43
C ALA A 85 -4.13 -10.13 10.85
N SER A 86 -5.45 -10.35 10.78
CA SER A 86 -6.06 -11.66 11.01
C SER A 86 -5.79 -12.70 9.92
N LYS A 87 -5.25 -12.28 8.76
CA LYS A 87 -4.80 -13.14 7.66
C LYS A 87 -3.29 -13.31 7.65
N ASP A 88 -2.55 -12.27 8.03
CA ASP A 88 -1.11 -12.33 8.24
C ASP A 88 -0.70 -11.35 9.36
N SER A 89 -0.30 -11.89 10.51
CA SER A 89 0.05 -11.09 11.69
C SER A 89 1.34 -10.29 11.51
N ARG A 90 2.22 -10.71 10.58
CA ARG A 90 3.52 -10.06 10.32
C ARG A 90 3.34 -8.68 9.68
N VAL A 91 2.27 -8.50 8.91
CA VAL A 91 2.04 -7.29 8.11
C VAL A 91 1.83 -6.06 8.97
N TYR A 92 1.18 -6.18 10.13
CA TYR A 92 0.88 -5.01 10.96
C TYR A 92 2.16 -4.32 11.43
N GLU A 93 3.03 -5.05 12.13
CA GLU A 93 4.26 -4.48 12.69
C GLU A 93 5.18 -3.99 11.58
N TYR A 94 5.40 -4.80 10.55
CA TYR A 94 6.23 -4.42 9.42
C TYR A 94 5.73 -3.12 8.74
N SER A 95 4.43 -3.05 8.44
CA SER A 95 3.84 -1.84 7.82
C SER A 95 3.97 -0.63 8.74
N TYR A 96 3.68 -0.80 10.03
CA TYR A 96 3.81 0.28 11.01
C TYR A 96 5.24 0.81 11.07
N THR A 97 6.23 -0.08 11.15
CA THR A 97 7.64 0.31 11.25
C THR A 97 8.12 1.03 9.99
N ILE A 98 7.85 0.52 8.78
CA ILE A 98 8.33 1.16 7.56
C ILE A 98 7.66 2.53 7.34
N ILE A 99 6.35 2.65 7.63
CA ILE A 99 5.63 3.92 7.49
C ILE A 99 6.10 4.92 8.54
N SER A 100 6.34 4.48 9.78
CA SER A 100 6.88 5.34 10.83
C SER A 100 8.26 5.87 10.46
N LYS A 101 9.17 4.99 10.02
CA LYS A 101 10.52 5.36 9.57
C LYS A 101 10.47 6.36 8.41
N LEU A 102 9.63 6.09 7.41
CA LEU A 102 9.42 6.99 6.27
C LEU A 102 8.99 8.39 6.74
N LEU A 103 7.96 8.48 7.58
CA LEU A 103 7.45 9.76 8.08
C LEU A 103 8.48 10.51 8.94
N THR A 104 9.31 9.80 9.71
CA THR A 104 10.40 10.43 10.48
C THR A 104 11.61 10.84 9.64
N SER A 105 11.76 10.28 8.43
CA SER A 105 12.84 10.66 7.51
C SER A 105 12.53 11.90 6.66
N LEU A 106 11.29 12.41 6.73
CA LEU A 106 10.82 13.59 6.00
C LEU A 106 11.06 14.92 6.75
N THR A 107 11.81 14.90 7.85
CA THR A 107 12.24 16.08 8.62
C THR A 107 13.66 16.49 8.26
#